data_AF-A0A7W5T7J3-F1
#
_entry.id   AF-A0A7W5T7J3-F1
#
_cell.length_a   1.000
_cell.length_b   1.000
_cell.length_c   1.000
_cell.angle_alpha   90.00
_cell.angle_beta   90.00
_cell.angle_gamma   90.00
#
_symmetry.space_group_name_H-M   'P 1'
#
loop_
_entity.id
_entity.type
_entity.pdbx_description
1 polymer ?
#
loop_
_entity_poly.entity_id
_entity_poly.type
_entity_poly.pdbx_seq_one_letter_code
_entity_poly.pdbx_strand_id
1 'polypeptide(L)'
;MQYYDDDAVKDLAVQSGRADAVFSVNATQAYAAGINGKTKLVGTVSGGWPITAEIAVTTRKDSGLAAPLTDVVNDLIASGAYKKILDSWNLGPEAIDRAQTNPPGLPKSGS
;
A
#
# COMPACT_ATOMS: atom_id res chain seq x y z
N MET A 1 10.17 0.98 20.93
CA MET A 1 10.33 0.67 19.49
C MET A 1 11.46 -0.33 19.35
N GLN A 2 11.17 -1.53 18.84
CA GLN A 2 12.16 -2.56 18.53
C GLN A 2 12.27 -2.65 17.00
N TYR A 3 13.49 -2.83 16.49
CA TYR A 3 13.73 -2.99 15.06
C TYR A 3 14.08 -4.45 14.78
N TYR A 4 13.43 -5.02 13.77
CA TYR A 4 13.68 -6.37 13.27
C TYR A 4 13.83 -6.29 11.76
N ASP A 5 14.91 -6.84 11.22
CA ASP A 5 15.18 -6.99 9.79
C ASP A 5 14.74 -8.36 9.24
N ASP A 6 14.41 -9.30 10.13
CA ASP A 6 13.90 -10.63 9.82
C ASP A 6 12.38 -10.73 10.11
N ASP A 7 11.63 -11.24 9.13
CA ASP A 7 10.17 -11.37 9.23
C ASP A 7 9.73 -12.40 10.27
N ALA A 8 10.46 -13.50 10.45
CA ALA A 8 10.10 -14.53 11.42
C ALA A 8 10.29 -14.05 12.86
N VAL A 9 11.34 -13.28 13.14
CA VAL A 9 11.57 -12.67 14.46
C VAL A 9 10.50 -11.64 14.78
N LYS A 10 10.13 -10.81 13.80
CA LYS A 10 9.08 -9.80 13.90
C LYS A 10 7.72 -10.43 14.22
N ASP A 11 7.36 -11.50 13.50
CA ASP A 11 6.12 -12.25 13.72
C ASP A 11 6.09 -12.93 15.10
N LEU A 12 7.22 -13.53 15.51
CA LEU A 12 7.34 -14.14 16.83
C LEU A 12 7.24 -13.10 17.95
N ALA A 13 7.76 -11.89 17.76
CA ALA A 13 7.69 -10.83 18.76
C ALA A 13 6.22 -10.47 19.08
N VAL A 14 5.36 -10.38 18.08
CA VAL A 14 3.92 -10.15 18.28
C VAL A 14 3.24 -11.37 18.91
N GLN A 15 3.49 -12.57 18.37
CA GLN A 15 2.83 -13.79 18.86
C GLN A 15 3.22 -14.16 20.31
N SER A 16 4.43 -13.79 20.74
CA SER A 16 4.92 -14.05 22.10
C SER A 16 4.61 -12.94 23.10
N GLY A 17 3.94 -11.86 22.67
CA GLY A 17 3.63 -10.70 23.52
C GLY A 17 4.85 -9.81 23.84
N ARG A 18 5.97 -9.97 23.12
CA ARG A 18 7.13 -9.06 23.23
C ARG A 18 6.89 -7.71 22.55
N ALA A 19 5.93 -7.65 21.63
CA ALA A 19 5.45 -6.44 20.99
C ALA A 19 3.93 -6.51 20.81
N ASP A 20 3.24 -5.38 20.95
CA ASP A 20 1.78 -5.32 20.75
C ASP A 20 1.39 -5.22 19.27
N ALA A 21 2.24 -4.62 18.46
CA ALA A 21 2.01 -4.40 17.04
C ALA A 21 3.33 -4.29 16.26
N VAL A 22 3.22 -4.53 14.95
CA VAL A 22 4.28 -4.27 13.98
C VAL A 22 3.84 -3.11 13.10
N PHE A 23 4.71 -2.12 12.98
CA PHE A 23 4.51 -0.98 12.08
C PHE A 23 5.44 -1.14 10.87
N SER A 24 4.86 -1.40 9.69
CA SER A 24 5.61 -1.71 8.47
C SER A 24 4.72 -1.52 7.22
N VAL A 25 5.19 -1.99 6.06
CA VAL A 25 4.49 -1.91 4.77
C VAL A 25 3.18 -2.70 4.82
N ASN A 26 2.06 -2.03 4.53
CA ASN A 26 0.71 -2.61 4.59
C ASN A 26 0.57 -3.88 3.75
N ALA A 27 1.03 -3.88 2.49
CA ALA A 27 0.91 -5.02 1.60
C ALA A 27 1.59 -6.30 2.12
N THR A 28 2.77 -6.18 2.71
CA THR A 28 3.48 -7.31 3.32
C THR A 28 2.72 -7.83 4.55
N GLN A 29 2.17 -6.93 5.37
CA GLN A 29 1.39 -7.31 6.56
C GLN A 29 0.03 -7.93 6.20
N ALA A 30 -0.65 -7.41 5.16
CA ALA A 30 -1.89 -7.94 4.61
C ALA A 30 -1.70 -9.38 4.13
N TYR A 31 -0.64 -9.62 3.36
CA TYR A 31 -0.27 -10.94 2.88
C TYR A 31 0.03 -11.90 4.04
N ALA A 32 0.89 -11.50 4.97
CA ALA A 32 1.25 -12.33 6.12
C ALA A 32 0.02 -12.73 6.96
N ALA A 33 -0.85 -11.76 7.28
CA ALA A 33 -2.10 -12.00 8.00
C ALA A 33 -3.03 -12.97 7.25
N GLY A 34 -3.11 -12.84 5.92
CA GLY A 34 -3.95 -13.69 5.06
C GLY A 34 -3.48 -15.15 4.98
N ILE A 35 -2.15 -15.40 5.00
CA ILE A 35 -1.62 -16.76 4.87
C ILE A 35 -1.49 -17.51 6.19
N ASN A 36 -1.17 -16.82 7.29
CA ASN A 36 -0.86 -17.47 8.57
C ASN A 36 -2.03 -17.42 9.58
N GLY A 37 -2.94 -16.45 9.45
CA GLY A 37 -4.09 -16.25 10.35
C GLY A 37 -3.72 -15.95 11.81
N LYS A 38 -2.45 -15.71 12.13
CA LYS A 38 -1.94 -15.48 13.49
C LYS A 38 -1.90 -14.00 13.86
N THR A 39 -1.95 -13.14 12.86
CA THR A 39 -1.99 -11.68 13.02
C THR A 39 -3.19 -11.12 12.25
N LYS A 40 -3.53 -9.86 12.54
CA LYS A 40 -4.54 -9.11 11.81
C LYS A 40 -4.06 -7.68 11.62
N LEU A 41 -4.49 -7.05 10.52
CA LEU A 41 -4.30 -5.61 10.35
C LEU A 41 -5.13 -4.85 11.38
N VAL A 42 -4.53 -3.82 12.00
CA VAL A 42 -5.17 -2.99 13.02
C VAL A 42 -5.25 -1.51 12.64
N GLY A 43 -4.69 -1.14 11.49
CA GLY A 43 -4.74 0.22 10.95
C GLY A 43 -3.72 0.42 9.84
N THR A 44 -3.83 1.55 9.15
CA THR A 44 -2.91 1.99 8.09
C THR A 44 -2.46 3.43 8.35
N VAL A 45 -1.24 3.75 7.92
CA VAL A 45 -0.69 5.10 7.94
C VAL A 45 -0.04 5.34 6.59
N SER A 46 -0.37 6.47 5.94
CA SER A 46 0.30 6.88 4.70
C SER A 46 1.80 7.01 4.94
N GLY A 47 2.61 6.43 4.03
CA GLY A 47 4.07 6.60 4.09
C GLY A 47 4.53 8.07 3.97
N GLY A 48 3.69 8.95 3.42
CA GLY A 48 3.96 10.38 3.27
C GLY A 48 3.32 11.27 4.34
N TRP A 49 2.78 10.69 5.43
CA TRP A 49 1.98 11.43 6.41
C TRP A 49 2.63 12.76 6.82
N PRO A 50 1.87 13.89 6.86
CA PRO A 50 0.41 13.98 6.76
C PRO A 50 -0.15 13.94 5.32
N ILE A 51 0.69 13.85 4.30
CA ILE A 51 0.27 13.81 2.89
C ILE A 51 0.13 12.34 2.44
N THR A 52 -0.80 12.05 1.54
CA THR A 52 -0.93 10.70 0.98
C THR A 52 0.22 10.41 0.02
N ALA A 53 0.99 9.36 0.29
CA ALA A 53 2.00 8.84 -0.63
C ALA A 53 1.38 7.73 -1.47
N GLU A 54 0.83 8.12 -2.62
CA GLU A 54 0.21 7.16 -3.55
C GLU A 54 1.23 6.23 -4.19
N ILE A 55 0.82 4.99 -4.44
CA ILE A 55 1.58 4.04 -5.26
C ILE A 55 1.34 4.36 -6.74
N ALA A 56 2.42 4.44 -7.53
CA ALA A 56 2.36 4.90 -8.91
C ALA A 56 2.89 3.89 -9.92
N VAL A 57 2.33 3.92 -11.14
CA VAL A 57 2.93 3.30 -12.32
C VAL A 57 3.84 4.34 -12.99
N THR A 58 5.11 3.99 -13.20
CA THR A 58 6.09 4.89 -13.82
C THR A 58 6.34 4.51 -15.27
N THR A 59 6.27 5.48 -16.17
CA THR A 59 6.61 5.32 -17.59
C THR A 59 7.71 6.30 -17.99
N ARG A 60 8.46 5.97 -19.05
CA ARG A 60 9.41 6.93 -19.65
C ARG A 60 8.65 8.18 -20.09
N LYS A 61 9.23 9.35 -19.81
CA LYS A 61 8.75 10.64 -20.32
C LYS A 61 8.62 10.58 -21.85
N ASP A 62 7.56 11.19 -22.37
CA ASP A 62 7.26 11.28 -23.80
C ASP A 62 7.03 9.93 -24.52
N SER A 63 6.79 8.84 -23.78
CA SER A 63 6.43 7.52 -24.34
C SER A 63 5.00 7.42 -24.85
N GLY A 64 4.14 8.39 -24.50
CA GLY A 64 2.70 8.33 -24.77
C GLY A 64 1.92 7.35 -23.88
N LEU A 65 2.55 6.68 -22.91
CA LEU A 65 1.90 5.62 -22.10
C LEU A 65 1.19 6.12 -20.85
N ALA A 66 1.55 7.29 -20.31
CA ALA A 66 1.05 7.76 -19.01
C ALA A 66 -0.48 7.98 -19.00
N ALA A 67 -1.02 8.63 -20.04
CA ALA A 67 -2.46 8.88 -20.15
C ALA A 67 -3.26 7.58 -20.39
N PRO A 68 -2.91 6.72 -21.37
CA PRO A 68 -3.59 5.42 -21.55
C PRO A 68 -3.61 4.53 -20.31
N LEU A 69 -2.52 4.50 -19.53
CA LEU A 69 -2.49 3.73 -18.27
C LEU A 69 -3.43 4.33 -17.23
N THR A 70 -3.52 5.66 -17.15
CA THR A 70 -4.47 6.34 -16.26
C THR A 70 -5.92 5.99 -16.65
N ASP A 71 -6.23 5.97 -17.94
CA ASP A 71 -7.55 5.61 -18.45
C ASP A 71 -7.89 4.15 -18.13
N VAL A 72 -6.99 3.21 -18.41
CA VAL A 72 -7.18 1.78 -18.11
C VAL A 72 -7.41 1.54 -16.62
N VAL A 73 -6.66 2.21 -15.74
CA VAL A 73 -6.89 2.07 -14.29
C VAL A 73 -8.25 2.63 -13.88
N ASN A 74 -8.66 3.77 -14.44
CA ASN A 74 -9.99 4.32 -14.17
C ASN A 74 -11.12 3.44 -14.70
N ASP A 75 -10.94 2.76 -15.84
CA ASP A 75 -11.89 1.75 -16.34
C ASP A 75 -11.99 0.54 -15.40
N LEU A 76 -10.87 0.10 -14.82
CA LEU A 76 -10.85 -0.96 -13.80
C LEU A 76 -11.53 -0.53 -12.50
N ILE A 77 -11.39 0.73 -12.10
CA ILE A 77 -12.10 1.33 -10.96
C ILE A 77 -13.60 1.36 -11.24
N ALA A 78 -14.01 1.92 -12.38
CA ALA A 78 -15.42 2.07 -12.76
C ALA A 78 -16.14 0.72 -12.91
N SER A 79 -15.46 -0.30 -13.44
CA SER A 79 -16.00 -1.66 -13.57
C SER A 79 -16.03 -2.44 -12.26
N GLY A 80 -15.42 -1.93 -11.18
CA GLY A 80 -15.26 -2.61 -9.90
C GLY A 80 -14.22 -3.75 -9.92
N ALA A 81 -13.53 -3.97 -11.04
CA ALA A 81 -12.46 -4.96 -11.15
C ALA A 81 -11.27 -4.61 -10.23
N TYR A 82 -10.92 -3.34 -10.14
CA TYR A 82 -9.90 -2.82 -9.24
C TYR A 82 -10.17 -3.22 -7.78
N LYS A 83 -11.40 -2.98 -7.31
CA LYS A 83 -11.80 -3.33 -5.95
C LYS A 83 -11.73 -4.83 -5.68
N LYS A 84 -12.20 -5.66 -6.61
CA LYS A 84 -12.10 -7.14 -6.50
C LYS A 84 -10.65 -7.62 -6.37
N ILE A 85 -9.74 -7.00 -7.12
CA ILE A 85 -8.31 -7.30 -7.03
C ILE A 85 -7.81 -6.92 -5.63
N LEU A 86 -8.07 -5.69 -5.16
CA LEU A 86 -7.63 -5.26 -3.83
C LEU A 86 -8.19 -6.13 -2.70
N ASP A 87 -9.47 -6.51 -2.78
CA ASP A 87 -10.11 -7.39 -1.80
C ASP A 87 -9.42 -8.76 -1.74
N SER A 88 -9.01 -9.31 -2.89
CA SER A 88 -8.27 -10.58 -2.96
C SER A 88 -6.91 -10.52 -2.25
N TRP A 89 -6.35 -9.32 -2.09
CA TRP A 89 -5.08 -9.07 -1.42
C TRP A 89 -5.22 -8.39 -0.07
N ASN A 90 -6.45 -8.19 0.42
CA ASN A 90 -6.75 -7.46 1.66
C ASN A 90 -6.16 -6.02 1.69
N LEU A 91 -6.17 -5.34 0.55
CA LEU A 91 -5.64 -3.99 0.33
C LEU A 91 -6.73 -2.90 0.21
N GLY A 92 -7.98 -3.24 0.46
CA GLY A 92 -9.11 -2.31 0.40
C GLY A 92 -8.91 -0.97 1.14
N PRO A 93 -8.24 -0.92 2.31
CA PRO A 93 -7.98 0.34 3.01
C PRO A 93 -7.11 1.36 2.25
N GLU A 94 -6.36 0.94 1.23
CA GLU A 94 -5.50 1.80 0.39
C GLU A 94 -6.12 2.06 -0.99
N ALA A 95 -7.39 1.72 -1.18
CA ALA A 95 -8.09 1.96 -2.44
C ALA A 95 -8.22 3.46 -2.73
N ILE A 96 -8.04 3.83 -4.00
CA ILE A 96 -8.33 5.17 -4.51
C ILE A 96 -9.61 5.17 -5.35
N ASP A 97 -10.32 6.30 -5.33
CA ASP A 97 -11.53 6.49 -6.14
C ASP A 97 -11.20 6.87 -7.59
N ARG A 98 -10.00 7.39 -7.85
CA ARG A 98 -9.60 7.87 -9.18
C ARG A 98 -8.09 7.90 -9.35
N ALA A 99 -7.60 7.33 -10.45
CA ALA A 99 -6.21 7.48 -10.87
C ALA A 99 -5.97 8.82 -11.60
N GLN A 100 -4.80 9.40 -11.40
CA GLN A 100 -4.39 10.67 -12.01
C GLN A 100 -3.02 10.55 -12.68
N THR A 101 -2.86 11.21 -13.82
CA THR A 101 -1.54 11.39 -14.44
C THR A 101 -0.80 12.53 -13.76
N ASN A 102 0.38 12.26 -13.20
CA ASN A 102 1.28 13.26 -12.58
C ASN A 102 0.56 14.28 -11.66
N PRO A 103 -0.22 13.83 -10.65
CA PRO A 103 -0.76 14.75 -9.65
C PRO A 103 0.39 15.43 -8.86
N PRO A 104 0.12 16.54 -8.14
CA PRO A 104 1.10 17.13 -7.23
C PRO A 104 1.69 16.08 -6.29
N GLY A 105 3.00 15.90 -6.34
CA GLY A 105 3.71 14.94 -5.50
C GLY A 105 3.95 15.46 -4.08
N LEU A 106 4.63 14.65 -3.27
CA LEU A 106 5.10 15.09 -1.95
C LEU A 106 6.00 16.33 -2.08
N PRO A 107 5.94 17.28 -1.12
CA PRO A 107 6.84 18.41 -1.08
C PRO A 107 8.29 17.93 -1.10
N LYS A 108 9.17 18.70 -1.73
CA LYS A 108 10.61 18.47 -1.58
C LYS A 108 10.96 18.58 -0.10
N SER A 109 11.57 17.55 0.46
CA SER A 109 12.12 17.62 1.81
C SER A 109 13.26 18.65 1.84
N GLY A 110 13.01 19.82 2.45
CA GLY A 110 14.01 20.87 2.69
C GLY A 110 14.49 21.62 1.43
N SER A 111 14.00 22.84 1.25
CA SER A 111 14.84 23.96 0.75
C SER A 111 15.31 24.76 1.94
#